data_AF-A0A8J6F9V2-F1
#
_entry.id   AF-A0A8J6F9V2-F1
#
_cell.length_a   1.000
_cell.length_b   1.000
_cell.length_c   1.000
_cell.angle_alpha   90.00
_cell.angle_beta   90.00
_cell.angle_gamma   90.00
#
_symmetry.space_group_name_H-M   'P 1'
#
loop_
_entity.id
_entity.type
_entity.pdbx_description
1 polymer ?
#
loop_
_entity_poly.entity_id
_entity_poly.type
_entity_poly.pdbx_seq_one_letter_code
_entity_poly.pdbx_strand_id
1 'polypeptide(L)'
;MILMNPDLPWCELILVWKIIIRDDGVVIPVLDLLPKMPEQAMALDKTGVMKNAGVNFKTLLHAVGLQEAIENLIQSFCMKRSSD
;
A
#
# COMPACT_ATOMS: atom_id res chain seq x y z
N MET A 1 5.92 7.68 2.98
CA MET A 1 4.97 7.84 4.11
C MET A 1 4.73 6.46 4.72
N ILE A 2 4.63 6.35 6.05
CA ILE A 2 4.31 5.09 6.73
C ILE A 2 2.93 5.24 7.36
N LEU A 3 2.06 4.26 7.09
CA LEU A 3 0.75 4.11 7.70
C LEU A 3 0.83 2.94 8.68
N MET A 4 0.32 3.17 9.89
CA MET A 4 0.23 2.15 10.94
C MET A 4 -1.24 1.93 11.26
N ASN A 5 -1.65 0.67 11.36
CA ASN A 5 -3.01 0.36 11.77
C ASN A 5 -3.10 0.38 13.30
N PRO A 6 -4.04 1.13 13.90
CA PRO A 6 -4.16 1.24 15.36
C PRO A 6 -4.60 -0.07 16.04
N ASP A 7 -5.31 -0.95 15.33
CA ASP A 7 -5.77 -2.25 15.82
C ASP A 7 -4.74 -3.37 15.57
N LEU A 8 -3.89 -3.19 14.55
CA LEU A 8 -2.84 -4.12 14.15
C LEU A 8 -1.48 -3.39 14.11
N PRO A 9 -0.87 -3.08 15.27
CA PRO A 9 0.35 -2.27 15.36
C PRO A 9 1.58 -2.92 14.73
N TRP A 10 1.51 -4.22 14.43
CA TRP A 10 2.54 -4.98 13.74
C TRP A 10 2.38 -4.96 12.21
N CYS A 11 1.30 -4.38 11.70
CA CYS A 11 1.07 -4.16 10.27
C CYS A 11 1.41 -2.72 9.89
N GLU A 12 2.31 -2.58 8.92
CA GLU A 12 2.68 -1.29 8.36
C GLU A 12 2.41 -1.30 6.86
N LEU A 13 1.89 -0.19 6.33
CA LEU A 13 1.84 0.08 4.90
C LEU A 13 2.74 1.26 4.58
N ILE A 14 3.70 1.06 3.68
CA ILE A 14 4.71 2.06 3.34
C ILE A 14 4.47 2.54 1.91
N LEU A 15 4.09 3.81 1.77
CA LEU A 15 4.03 4.50 0.48
C LEU A 15 5.44 4.93 0.09
N VAL A 16 5.93 4.40 -1.03
CA VAL A 16 7.27 4.66 -1.56
C VAL A 16 7.19 5.33 -2.92
N TRP A 17 8.00 6.38 -3.12
CA TRP A 17 8.22 6.97 -4.42
C TRP A 17 9.46 6.33 -5.04
N LYS A 18 9.26 5.58 -6.12
CA LYS A 18 10.32 4.97 -6.91
C LYS A 18 10.58 5.84 -8.12
N ILE A 19 11.83 6.13 -8.40
CA ILE A 19 12.23 6.83 -9.62
C ILE A 19 12.88 5.78 -10.51
N ILE A 20 12.22 5.47 -11.62
CA ILE A 20 12.76 4.58 -12.65
C ILE A 20 13.40 5.46 -13.71
N ILE A 21 14.68 5.26 -13.96
CA ILE A 21 15.40 5.93 -15.04
C ILE A 21 15.62 4.88 -16.12
N ARG A 22 15.09 5.13 -17.31
CA ARG A 22 15.29 4.27 -18.47
C ARG A 22 16.60 4.62 -19.16
N ASP A 23 17.11 3.68 -19.95
CA ASP A 23 18.38 3.84 -20.69
C ASP A 23 18.32 4.97 -21.73
N ASP A 24 17.12 5.34 -22.19
CA ASP A 24 16.86 6.49 -23.06
C ASP A 24 16.85 7.84 -22.30
N GLY A 25 17.13 7.83 -21.00
CA GLY A 25 17.12 8.99 -20.13
C GLY A 25 15.74 9.40 -19.62
N VAL A 26 14.68 8.67 -19.98
CA VAL A 26 13.32 8.98 -19.50
C VAL A 26 13.22 8.67 -18.00
N VAL A 27 12.77 9.66 -17.23
CA VAL A 27 12.53 9.54 -15.79
C VAL A 27 11.05 9.30 -15.54
N ILE A 28 10.73 8.14 -14.96
CA ILE A 28 9.37 7.71 -14.64
C ILE A 28 9.22 7.65 -13.12
N PRO A 29 8.49 8.59 -12.51
CA PRO A 29 8.12 8.46 -11.12
C PRO A 29 6.99 7.43 -10.95
N VAL A 30 7.15 6.53 -9.99
CA VAL A 30 6.16 5.50 -9.66
C VAL A 30 5.89 5.57 -8.17
N LEU A 31 4.66 5.90 -7.81
CA LEU A 31 4.18 5.69 -6.45
C LEU A 31 3.83 4.20 -6.29
N ASP A 32 4.35 3.57 -5.25
CA ASP A 32 4.13 2.16 -4.95
C ASP A 32 3.80 1.96 -3.47
N LEU A 33 3.23 0.80 -3.16
CA LEU A 33 2.85 0.42 -1.81
C LEU A 33 3.61 -0.84 -1.40
N LEU A 34 4.35 -0.74 -0.30
CA LEU A 34 5.05 -1.87 0.31
C LEU A 34 4.38 -2.23 1.64
N PRO A 35 3.68 -3.37 1.71
CA PRO A 35 3.19 -3.87 2.99
C PRO A 35 4.33 -4.52 3.78
N LYS A 36 4.31 -4.34 5.10
CA LYS A 36 5.27 -4.96 6.01
C LYS A 36 4.53 -5.57 7.19
N MET A 37 4.88 -6.81 7.48
CA MET A 37 4.20 -7.68 8.42
C MET A 37 5.17 -8.75 8.93
N PRO A 38 5.03 -9.26 10.16
CA PRO A 38 5.85 -10.37 10.66
C PRO A 38 5.71 -11.60 9.76
N GLU A 39 6.81 -12.33 9.57
CA GLU A 39 6.85 -13.52 8.72
C GLU A 39 5.84 -14.59 9.15
N GLN A 40 5.60 -14.74 10.45
CA GLN A 40 4.63 -15.69 10.99
C GLN A 40 3.22 -15.37 10.51
N ALA A 41 2.85 -14.09 10.45
CA ALA A 41 1.56 -13.67 9.92
C ALA A 41 1.55 -13.78 8.38
N MET A 42 2.67 -13.53 7.72
CA MET A 42 2.79 -13.70 6.26
C MET A 42 2.56 -15.15 5.83
N ALA A 43 2.97 -16.12 6.64
CA ALA A 43 2.68 -17.54 6.41
C ALA A 43 1.17 -17.88 6.47
N LEU A 44 0.35 -17.01 7.10
CA LEU A 44 -1.10 -17.17 7.17
C LEU A 44 -1.82 -16.51 5.98
N ASP A 45 -1.15 -15.68 5.19
CA ASP A 45 -1.69 -15.03 3.99
C ASP A 45 -1.75 -16.02 2.80
N LYS A 46 -2.73 -16.92 2.84
CA LYS A 46 -2.91 -17.95 1.81
C LYS A 46 -3.38 -17.41 0.46
N THR A 47 -3.94 -16.20 0.43
CA THR A 47 -4.49 -15.57 -0.78
C THR A 47 -3.51 -14.58 -1.41
N GLY A 48 -2.36 -14.33 -0.78
CA GLY A 48 -1.32 -13.46 -1.29
C GLY A 48 -1.73 -11.99 -1.30
N VAL A 49 -2.58 -11.56 -0.36
CA VAL A 49 -3.02 -10.16 -0.22
C VAL A 49 -1.82 -9.23 -0.11
N MET A 50 -0.82 -9.60 0.70
CA MET A 50 0.37 -8.78 0.92
C MET A 50 1.25 -8.73 -0.32
N LYS A 51 1.43 -9.84 -1.01
CA LYS A 51 2.20 -9.85 -2.27
C LYS A 51 1.55 -8.96 -3.34
N ASN A 52 0.21 -8.95 -3.40
CA ASN A 52 -0.55 -8.22 -4.40
C ASN A 52 -0.86 -6.76 -4.02
N ALA A 53 -0.57 -6.34 -2.79
CA ALA A 53 -0.95 -5.01 -2.28
C ALA A 53 -0.42 -3.86 -3.16
N GLY A 54 0.85 -3.93 -3.60
CA GLY A 54 1.43 -2.91 -4.48
C GLY A 54 0.73 -2.82 -5.84
N VAL A 55 0.39 -3.97 -6.44
CA VAL A 55 -0.35 -4.01 -7.72
C VAL A 55 -1.77 -3.49 -7.54
N ASN A 56 -2.46 -3.92 -6.49
CA ASN A 56 -3.83 -3.47 -6.19
C ASN A 56 -3.87 -1.96 -5.93
N PHE A 57 -2.87 -1.42 -5.24
CA PHE A 57 -2.75 0.02 -5.02
C PHE A 57 -2.54 0.80 -6.33
N LYS A 58 -1.74 0.28 -7.27
CA LYS A 58 -1.60 0.88 -8.61
C LYS A 58 -2.91 0.86 -9.39
N THR A 59 -3.68 -0.22 -9.31
CA THR A 59 -5.02 -0.28 -9.89
C THR A 59 -5.93 0.78 -9.29
N LEU A 60 -5.89 0.97 -7.96
CA LEU A 60 -6.65 2.02 -7.29
C LEU A 60 -6.22 3.42 -7.75
N LEU A 61 -4.91 3.69 -7.83
CA LEU A 61 -4.36 4.95 -8.33
C LEU A 61 -4.86 5.27 -9.74
N HIS A 62 -4.90 4.28 -10.64
CA HIS A 62 -5.42 4.47 -11.99
C HIS A 62 -6.94 4.66 -12.02
N ALA A 63 -7.67 4.04 -11.10
CA ALA A 63 -9.13 4.08 -11.07
C ALA A 63 -9.67 5.40 -10.50
N VAL A 64 -9.09 5.90 -9.41
CA VAL A 64 -9.62 7.08 -8.69
C VAL A 64 -8.68 8.28 -8.67
N GLY A 65 -7.45 8.14 -9.16
CA GLY A 65 -6.45 9.20 -9.08
C GLY A 65 -5.66 9.19 -7.76
N LEU A 66 -4.66 10.06 -7.68
CA LEU A 66 -3.66 10.06 -6.61
C LEU A 66 -4.26 10.41 -5.23
N GLN A 67 -4.99 11.52 -5.16
CA GLN A 67 -5.49 12.05 -3.89
C GLN A 67 -6.50 11.08 -3.27
N GLU A 68 -7.54 10.74 -4.02
CA GLU A 68 -8.58 9.80 -3.60
C GLU A 68 -8.02 8.42 -3.25
N ALA A 69 -7.01 7.91 -3.98
CA ALA A 69 -6.41 6.61 -3.65
C ALA A 69 -5.71 6.62 -2.30
N ILE A 70 -4.99 7.71 -1.97
CA ILE A 70 -4.31 7.87 -0.68
C ILE A 70 -5.33 8.05 0.44
N GLU A 71 -6.34 8.90 0.24
CA GLU A 71 -7.42 9.10 1.23
C GLU A 71 -8.16 7.80 1.51
N ASN A 72 -8.55 7.05 0.47
CA ASN A 72 -9.19 5.74 0.61
C ASN A 72 -8.31 4.73 1.33
N LEU A 73 -6.99 4.73 1.07
CA LEU A 73 -6.05 3.86 1.77
C LEU A 73 -5.98 4.20 3.26
N ILE A 74 -5.89 5.49 3.61
CA ILE A 74 -5.86 5.95 5.01
C ILE A 74 -7.17 5.59 5.72
N GLN A 75 -8.33 5.84 5.08
CA GLN A 75 -9.62 5.54 5.67
C GLN A 75 -9.81 4.03 5.91
N SER A 76 -9.45 3.20 4.93
CA SER A 76 -9.60 1.74 5.04
C SER A 76 -8.61 1.08 6.00
N PHE A 77 -7.40 1.61 6.12
CA PHE A 77 -6.33 0.98 6.91
C PHE A 77 -6.11 1.61 8.28
N CYS A 78 -6.29 2.92 8.45
CA CYS A 78 -5.94 3.62 9.68
C CYS A 78 -7.16 3.93 10.57
N MET A 79 -8.37 3.97 10.01
CA MET A 79 -9.56 4.27 10.80
C MET A 79 -10.14 2.97 11.36
N LYS A 80 -10.46 2.96 12.66
CA LYS A 80 -11.21 1.88 13.29
C LYS A 80 -12.53 1.69 12.55
N ARG A 81 -12.91 0.45 12.27
CA ARG A 81 -14.33 0.17 12.00
C ARG A 81 -15.10 0.54 13.27
N SER A 82 -16.04 1.46 13.16
CA SER A 82 -17.08 1.59 14.17
C SER A 82 -17.75 0.23 14.29
N SER A 83 -17.60 -0.39 15.45
CA SER A 83 -18.37 -1.57 15.82
C SER A 83 -19.83 -1.14 15.87
N ASP A 84 -20.59 -1.49 14.83
CA ASP A 84 -22.05 -1.58 14.87
C ASP A 84 -22.47 -2.87 15.58
#